data_AF-A0A6S7HQE1-F1
#
_entry.id   AF-A0A6S7HQE1-F1
#
_cell.length_a   1.000
_cell.length_b   1.000
_cell.length_c   1.000
_cell.angle_alpha   90.00
_cell.angle_beta   90.00
_cell.angle_gamma   90.00
#
_symmetry.space_group_name_H-M   'P 1'
#
loop_
_entity.id
_entity.type
_entity.pdbx_description
1 polymer ?
#
loop_
_entity_poly.entity_id
_entity_poly.type
_entity_poly.pdbx_seq_one_letter_code
_entity_poly.pdbx_strand_id
1 'polypeptide(L)'
;MTALKNCSAELRNYLFDYKLPEVFEALLTGLAIECPSDACEFVVDKLSLLNSNPDALESLQWDSFVSAENMPKDHLLRREVLWCYEDENSQPTPEMYLRAYSLYNYKLKLMCLQGWIKFHAMKKEKKKNLLIGLNNARSYHKRRKLRVFFMAYY
;
A
#
# COMPACT_ATOMS: atom_id res chain seq x y z
N MET A 1 -20.54 1.54 -6.52
CA MET A 1 -21.15 2.89 -6.43
C MET A 1 -21.54 3.30 -7.86
N THR A 2 -22.79 3.10 -8.29
CA THR A 2 -23.92 4.07 -8.27
C THR A 2 -23.80 5.37 -9.09
N ALA A 3 -22.72 5.63 -9.83
CA ALA A 3 -22.66 6.87 -10.63
C ALA A 3 -23.49 6.82 -11.93
N LEU A 4 -23.45 5.70 -12.67
CA LEU A 4 -24.17 5.53 -13.94
C LEU A 4 -25.31 4.49 -13.90
N LYS A 5 -25.59 3.89 -12.74
CA LYS A 5 -26.61 2.82 -12.61
C LYS A 5 -28.03 3.29 -12.95
N ASN A 6 -28.27 4.60 -12.86
CA ASN A 6 -29.55 5.24 -13.19
C ASN A 6 -29.55 5.94 -14.56
N CYS A 7 -28.46 5.83 -15.34
CA CYS A 7 -28.38 6.44 -16.66
C CYS A 7 -29.05 5.56 -17.71
N SER A 8 -29.63 6.18 -18.74
CA SER A 8 -30.14 5.44 -19.90
C SER A 8 -28.99 4.71 -20.60
N ALA A 9 -29.31 3.57 -21.24
CA ALA A 9 -28.33 2.81 -22.01
C ALA A 9 -27.70 3.67 -23.12
N GLU A 10 -28.49 4.57 -23.71
CA GLU A 10 -28.03 5.53 -24.73
C GLU A 10 -26.95 6.47 -24.20
N LEU A 11 -27.17 7.07 -23.01
CA LEU A 11 -26.18 7.95 -22.39
C LEU A 11 -24.92 7.18 -22.00
N ARG A 12 -25.07 5.94 -21.54
CA ARG A 12 -23.93 5.08 -21.20
C ARG A 12 -23.08 4.80 -22.44
N ASN A 13 -23.71 4.43 -23.56
CA ASN A 13 -23.00 4.18 -24.80
C ASN A 13 -22.30 5.45 -25.30
N TYR A 14 -22.98 6.60 -25.26
CA TYR A 14 -22.35 7.87 -25.59
C TYR A 14 -21.08 8.15 -24.74
N LEU A 15 -21.13 7.94 -23.42
CA LEU A 15 -19.96 8.15 -22.57
C LEU A 15 -18.77 7.27 -22.96
N PHE A 16 -19.02 6.01 -23.31
CA PHE A 16 -17.97 5.05 -23.69
C PHE A 16 -17.48 5.23 -25.14
N ASP A 17 -18.38 5.48 -26.08
CA ASP A 17 -18.04 5.67 -27.50
C ASP A 17 -17.11 6.88 -27.69
N TYR A 18 -17.29 7.92 -26.87
CA TYR A 18 -16.46 9.13 -26.88
C TYR A 18 -15.33 9.12 -25.84
N LYS A 19 -15.08 7.98 -25.15
CA LYS A 19 -14.04 7.84 -24.11
C LYS A 19 -14.01 8.98 -23.08
N LEU A 20 -15.19 9.49 -22.73
CA LEU A 20 -15.32 10.63 -21.83
C LEU A 20 -14.74 10.36 -20.43
N PRO A 21 -14.95 9.17 -19.82
CA PRO A 21 -14.35 8.85 -18.54
C PRO A 21 -12.83 8.96 -18.52
N GLU A 22 -12.17 8.48 -19.57
CA GLU A 22 -10.72 8.50 -19.75
C GLU A 22 -10.22 9.94 -19.90
N VAL A 23 -10.94 10.77 -20.67
CA VAL A 23 -10.66 12.21 -20.78
C VAL A 23 -10.79 12.91 -19.43
N PHE A 24 -11.85 12.63 -18.67
CA PHE A 24 -12.02 13.20 -17.33
C PHE A 24 -10.94 12.72 -16.36
N GLU A 25 -10.55 11.45 -16.40
CA GLU A 25 -9.49 10.89 -15.55
C GLU A 25 -8.15 11.59 -15.82
N ALA A 26 -7.76 11.71 -17.10
CA ALA A 26 -6.52 12.36 -17.48
C ALA A 26 -6.50 13.85 -17.10
N LEU A 27 -7.61 14.57 -17.32
CA LEU A 27 -7.73 15.98 -16.95
C LEU A 27 -7.67 16.19 -15.44
N LEU A 28 -8.41 15.39 -14.66
CA LEU A 28 -8.40 15.49 -13.21
C LEU A 28 -7.02 15.17 -12.64
N THR A 29 -6.35 14.16 -13.18
CA THR A 29 -5.01 13.78 -12.75
C THR A 29 -3.99 14.87 -13.09
N GLY A 30 -4.04 15.40 -14.31
CA GLY A 30 -3.20 16.52 -14.74
C GLY A 30 -3.40 17.75 -13.85
N LEU A 31 -4.65 18.15 -13.57
CA LEU A 31 -4.95 19.27 -12.70
C LEU A 31 -4.45 19.07 -11.26
N ALA A 32 -4.62 17.87 -10.72
CA ALA A 32 -4.24 17.56 -9.35
C ALA A 32 -2.71 17.52 -9.17
N ILE A 33 -1.96 17.13 -10.19
CA ILE A 33 -0.50 16.98 -10.12
C ILE A 33 0.21 18.27 -10.56
N GLU A 34 -0.14 18.81 -11.72
CA GLU A 34 0.52 19.99 -12.29
C GLU A 34 0.15 21.28 -11.55
N CYS A 35 -1.00 21.31 -10.85
CA CYS A 35 -1.48 22.47 -10.09
C CYS A 35 -1.29 23.81 -10.83
N PRO A 36 -1.85 23.97 -12.06
CA PRO A 36 -1.64 25.16 -12.86
C PRO A 36 -2.22 26.41 -12.18
N SER A 37 -1.62 27.57 -12.45
CA SER A 37 -2.10 28.86 -11.91
C SER A 37 -3.49 29.24 -12.42
N ASP A 38 -3.80 28.90 -13.68
CA ASP A 38 -5.15 28.98 -14.25
C ASP A 38 -5.61 27.58 -14.70
N ALA A 39 -6.56 27.02 -13.96
CA ALA A 39 -7.11 25.69 -14.25
C ALA A 39 -8.00 25.68 -15.50
N CYS A 40 -8.67 26.80 -15.82
CA CYS A 40 -9.55 26.89 -16.97
C CYS A 40 -8.74 26.90 -18.28
N GLU A 41 -7.68 27.70 -18.32
CA GLU A 41 -6.76 27.73 -19.47
C GLU A 41 -6.14 26.35 -19.71
N PHE A 42 -5.69 25.67 -18.65
CA PHE A 42 -5.13 24.33 -18.75
C PHE A 42 -6.12 23.33 -19.38
N VAL A 43 -7.38 23.31 -18.93
CA VAL A 43 -8.39 22.39 -19.47
C VAL A 43 -8.65 22.67 -20.95
N VAL A 44 -8.77 23.94 -21.34
CA VAL A 44 -8.99 24.32 -22.75
C VAL A 44 -7.80 23.89 -23.61
N ASP A 45 -6.57 24.13 -23.16
CA ASP A 45 -5.35 23.70 -23.85
C ASP A 45 -5.34 22.18 -24.08
N LYS A 46 -5.58 21.38 -23.02
CA LYS A 46 -5.58 19.91 -23.14
C LYS A 46 -6.71 19.37 -24.01
N LEU A 47 -7.91 19.94 -23.92
CA LEU A 47 -9.01 19.58 -24.82
C LEU A 47 -8.73 19.97 -26.27
N SER A 48 -8.09 21.12 -26.50
CA SER A 48 -7.70 21.55 -27.85
C SER A 48 -6.64 20.61 -28.47
N LEU A 49 -5.72 20.09 -27.65
CA LEU A 49 -4.72 19.10 -28.05
C LEU A 49 -5.39 17.78 -28.46
N LEU A 50 -6.35 17.29 -27.67
CA LEU A 50 -7.11 16.08 -28.00
C LEU A 50 -7.94 16.25 -29.27
N ASN A 51 -8.54 17.42 -29.47
CA ASN A 51 -9.35 17.69 -30.66
C ASN A 51 -8.49 17.86 -31.93
N SER A 52 -7.26 18.34 -31.79
CA SER A 52 -6.34 18.54 -32.92
C SER A 52 -5.68 17.25 -33.40
N ASN A 53 -5.50 16.26 -32.51
CA ASN A 53 -4.79 15.01 -32.79
C ASN A 53 -5.70 13.80 -32.53
N PRO A 54 -6.26 13.14 -33.56
CA PRO A 54 -7.14 11.99 -33.36
C PRO A 54 -6.43 10.82 -32.68
N ASP A 55 -5.14 10.62 -32.95
CA ASP A 55 -4.33 9.57 -32.33
C ASP A 55 -4.08 9.81 -30.83
N ALA A 56 -4.19 11.06 -30.37
CA ALA A 56 -4.00 11.41 -28.96
C ALA A 56 -5.17 10.94 -28.08
N LEU A 57 -6.38 10.86 -28.63
CA LEU A 57 -7.53 10.29 -27.93
C LEU A 57 -7.45 8.76 -27.86
N GLU A 58 -6.96 8.12 -28.93
CA GLU A 58 -6.79 6.66 -28.95
C GLU A 58 -5.70 6.17 -28.00
N SER A 59 -4.63 6.93 -27.85
CA SER A 59 -3.50 6.62 -26.96
C SER A 59 -3.61 7.26 -25.57
N LEU A 60 -4.77 7.84 -25.23
CA LEU A 60 -4.97 8.57 -23.99
C LEU A 60 -4.86 7.64 -22.76
N GLN A 61 -4.04 8.05 -21.81
CA GLN A 61 -3.87 7.41 -20.51
C GLN A 61 -4.11 8.43 -19.39
N TRP A 62 -4.38 7.92 -18.18
CA TRP A 62 -4.67 8.75 -17.00
C TRP A 62 -3.53 9.73 -16.65
N ASP A 63 -2.29 9.44 -17.03
CA ASP A 63 -1.10 10.25 -16.79
C ASP A 63 -0.64 11.06 -18.01
N SER A 64 -1.38 11.04 -19.12
CA SER A 64 -0.95 11.71 -20.38
C SER A 64 -0.75 13.22 -20.26
N PHE A 65 -1.37 13.89 -19.29
CA PHE A 65 -1.21 15.32 -19.06
C PHE A 65 -0.25 15.67 -17.91
N VAL A 66 0.43 14.67 -17.34
CA VAL A 66 1.40 14.85 -16.27
C VAL A 66 2.79 15.03 -16.87
N SER A 67 3.51 16.06 -16.44
CA SER A 67 4.87 16.30 -16.89
C SER A 67 5.81 15.20 -16.37
N ALA A 68 6.87 14.90 -17.14
CA ALA A 68 7.85 13.87 -16.77
C ALA A 68 8.56 14.16 -15.43
N GLU A 69 8.63 15.43 -15.02
CA GLU A 69 9.21 15.86 -13.75
C GLU A 69 8.35 15.44 -12.54
N ASN A 70 7.03 15.44 -12.71
CA ASN A 70 6.06 15.15 -11.66
C ASN A 70 5.57 13.69 -11.68
N MET A 71 6.09 12.87 -12.60
CA MET A 71 5.68 11.48 -12.74
C MET A 71 6.13 10.64 -11.52
N PRO A 72 5.23 9.86 -10.89
CA PRO A 72 5.59 9.03 -9.74
C PRO A 72 6.60 7.94 -10.14
N LYS A 73 7.73 7.88 -9.43
CA LYS A 73 8.86 6.97 -9.73
C LYS A 73 8.53 5.48 -9.55
N ASP A 74 7.51 5.19 -8.74
CA ASP A 74 7.03 3.83 -8.49
C ASP A 74 5.76 3.56 -9.30
N HIS A 75 5.91 3.05 -10.53
CA HIS A 75 4.84 2.59 -11.42
C HIS A 75 4.16 1.28 -10.93
N LEU A 76 3.90 1.14 -9.62
CA LEU A 76 3.26 -0.07 -9.07
C LEU A 76 1.75 -0.14 -9.32
N LEU A 77 1.15 0.97 -9.78
CA LEU A 77 -0.26 1.07 -10.11
C LEU A 77 -0.46 1.28 -11.62
N ARG A 78 0.06 0.36 -12.45
CA ARG A 78 -0.29 0.27 -13.88
C ARG A 78 -1.70 -0.33 -14.09
N ARG A 79 -2.64 -0.07 -13.19
CA ARG A 79 -4.00 -0.60 -13.30
C ARG A 79 -4.98 0.54 -13.11
N GLU A 80 -5.77 0.76 -14.15
CA GLU A 80 -6.97 1.59 -14.25
C GLU A 80 -7.84 1.36 -13.02
N VAL A 81 -7.93 2.34 -12.11
CA VAL A 81 -8.70 2.19 -10.87
C VAL A 81 -9.70 3.33 -10.67
N LEU A 82 -9.61 4.45 -11.38
CA LEU A 82 -10.56 5.53 -11.09
C LEU A 82 -11.97 5.23 -11.61
N TRP A 83 -12.07 4.47 -12.71
CA TRP A 83 -13.35 4.10 -13.30
C TRP A 83 -13.49 2.60 -13.50
N CYS A 84 -13.48 1.83 -12.40
CA CYS A 84 -14.11 0.51 -12.42
C CYS A 84 -15.62 0.69 -12.57
N TYR A 85 -16.08 1.01 -13.79
CA TYR A 85 -17.46 0.79 -14.15
C TYR A 85 -17.74 -0.68 -13.91
N GLU A 86 -18.74 -0.96 -13.07
CA GLU A 86 -19.17 -2.31 -12.72
C GLU A 86 -19.64 -3.02 -14.02
N ASP A 87 -18.70 -3.57 -14.80
CA ASP A 87 -18.97 -4.67 -15.70
C ASP A 87 -19.20 -5.89 -14.81
N GLU A 88 -20.28 -6.65 -14.98
CA GLU A 88 -20.52 -7.84 -14.16
C GLU A 88 -19.35 -8.86 -14.28
N ASN A 89 -18.55 -8.76 -15.35
CA ASN A 89 -17.32 -9.53 -15.56
C ASN A 89 -16.09 -9.00 -14.81
N SER A 90 -16.17 -7.87 -14.10
CA SER A 90 -15.07 -7.32 -13.28
C SER A 90 -15.02 -7.90 -11.86
N GLN A 91 -15.94 -8.80 -11.51
CA GLN A 91 -15.86 -9.57 -10.27
C GLN A 91 -14.69 -10.57 -10.34
N PRO A 92 -13.83 -10.65 -9.30
CA PRO A 92 -12.77 -11.65 -9.26
C PRO A 92 -13.32 -13.05 -9.48
N THR A 93 -12.65 -13.87 -10.28
CA THR A 93 -13.09 -15.25 -10.52
C THR A 93 -12.99 -16.08 -9.23
N PRO A 94 -13.75 -17.18 -9.09
CA PRO A 94 -13.62 -18.11 -7.96
C PRO A 94 -12.18 -18.57 -7.71
N GLU A 95 -11.40 -18.75 -8.78
CA GLU A 95 -9.99 -19.11 -8.74
C GLU A 95 -9.12 -18.01 -8.13
N MET A 96 -9.40 -16.74 -8.44
CA MET A 96 -8.74 -15.59 -7.81
C MET A 96 -9.02 -15.54 -6.31
N TYR A 97 -10.25 -15.83 -5.87
CA TYR A 97 -10.59 -15.91 -4.45
C TYR A 97 -9.84 -17.04 -3.74
N LEU A 98 -9.78 -18.23 -4.34
CA LEU A 98 -9.01 -19.35 -3.79
C LEU A 98 -7.52 -19.01 -3.65
N ARG A 99 -6.94 -18.33 -4.66
CA ARG A 99 -5.54 -17.89 -4.63
C ARG A 99 -5.31 -16.83 -3.55
N ALA A 100 -6.20 -15.85 -3.43
CA ALA A 100 -6.11 -14.84 -2.37
C ALA A 100 -6.21 -15.48 -0.97
N TYR A 101 -7.15 -16.40 -0.79
CA TYR A 101 -7.37 -17.11 0.47
C TYR A 101 -6.17 -17.97 0.87
N SER A 102 -5.59 -18.72 -0.07
CA SER A 102 -4.40 -19.54 0.18
C SER A 102 -3.17 -18.69 0.55
N LEU A 103 -2.96 -17.58 -0.15
CA LEU A 103 -1.85 -16.65 0.13
C LEU A 103 -2.01 -15.97 1.49
N TYR A 104 -3.23 -15.55 1.82
CA TYR A 104 -3.56 -14.99 3.14
C TYR A 104 -3.24 -16.00 4.25
N ASN A 105 -3.74 -17.23 4.13
CA ASN A 105 -3.53 -18.26 5.13
C ASN A 105 -2.06 -18.68 5.26
N TYR A 106 -1.32 -18.71 4.16
CA TYR A 106 0.12 -18.94 4.19
C TYR A 106 0.83 -17.85 5.00
N LYS A 107 0.56 -16.57 4.72
CA LYS A 107 1.13 -15.45 5.47
C LYS A 107 0.78 -15.51 6.95
N LEU A 108 -0.47 -15.81 7.27
CA LEU A 108 -0.93 -15.95 8.66
C LEU A 108 -0.16 -17.05 9.39
N LYS A 109 -0.03 -18.24 8.78
CA LYS A 109 0.76 -19.36 9.33
C LYS A 109 2.22 -18.98 9.54
N LEU A 110 2.82 -18.28 8.57
CA LEU A 110 4.21 -17.84 8.65
C LEU A 110 4.42 -16.85 9.81
N MET A 111 3.51 -15.88 9.99
CA MET A 111 3.56 -14.94 11.11
C MET A 111 3.49 -15.67 12.46
N CYS A 112 2.58 -16.65 12.60
CA CYS A 112 2.48 -17.46 13.81
C CYS A 112 3.78 -18.24 14.09
N LEU A 113 4.35 -18.88 13.06
CA LEU A 113 5.60 -19.63 13.21
C LEU A 113 6.76 -18.72 13.63
N GLN A 114 6.90 -17.55 12.99
CA GLN A 114 7.91 -16.57 13.34
C GLN A 114 7.74 -16.04 14.77
N GLY A 115 6.50 -15.76 15.18
CA GLY A 115 6.17 -15.38 16.55
C GLY A 115 6.58 -16.46 17.55
N TRP A 116 6.33 -17.72 17.21
CA TRP A 116 6.69 -18.86 18.07
C TRP A 116 8.22 -19.03 18.20
N ILE A 117 8.96 -18.91 17.10
CA ILE A 117 10.43 -18.93 17.11
C ILE A 117 10.98 -17.81 18.01
N LYS A 118 10.47 -16.58 17.85
CA LYS A 118 10.87 -15.43 18.68
C LYS A 118 10.59 -15.68 20.16
N PHE A 119 9.41 -16.22 20.49
CA PHE A 119 9.05 -16.55 21.87
C PHE A 119 10.06 -17.51 22.51
N HIS A 120 10.44 -18.59 21.81
CA HIS A 120 11.42 -19.54 22.34
C HIS A 120 12.82 -18.96 22.47
N ALA A 121 13.24 -18.12 21.53
CA ALA A 121 14.51 -17.40 21.62
C ALA A 121 14.54 -16.51 22.87
N MET A 122 13.49 -15.70 23.08
CA MET A 122 13.35 -14.86 24.27
C MET A 122 13.32 -15.67 25.57
N LYS A 123 12.63 -16.81 25.58
CA LYS A 123 12.56 -17.70 26.76
C LYS A 123 13.94 -18.26 27.11
N LYS A 124 14.73 -18.65 26.10
CA LYS A 124 16.11 -19.13 26.28
C LYS A 124 17.00 -18.03 26.84
N GLU A 125 16.88 -16.82 26.33
CA GLU A 125 17.64 -15.66 26.79
C GLU A 125 17.29 -15.27 28.23
N LYS A 126 15.99 -15.21 28.58
CA LYS A 126 15.55 -14.98 29.97
C LYS A 126 16.14 -15.98 30.94
N LYS A 127 16.19 -17.27 30.57
CA LYS A 127 16.80 -18.32 31.40
C LYS A 127 18.30 -18.07 31.60
N LYS A 128 19.02 -17.67 30.55
CA LYS A 128 20.45 -17.31 30.65
C LYS A 128 20.66 -16.12 31.59
N ASN A 129 19.87 -15.07 31.44
CA ASN A 129 19.97 -13.85 32.26
C ASN A 129 19.66 -14.13 33.74
N LEU A 130 18.65 -14.95 34.02
CA LEU A 130 18.34 -15.39 35.38
C LEU A 130 19.53 -16.12 36.02
N LEU A 131 20.18 -17.02 35.27
CA LEU A 131 21.31 -17.81 35.76
C LEU A 131 22.53 -16.93 36.07
N ILE A 132 22.80 -15.93 35.22
CA ILE A 132 23.81 -14.89 35.49
C ILE A 132 23.47 -14.11 36.76
N GLY A 133 22.22 -13.66 36.90
CA GLY A 133 21.74 -12.95 38.10
C GLY A 133 21.92 -13.74 39.39
N LEU A 134 21.56 -15.04 39.38
CA LEU A 134 21.75 -15.94 40.51
C LEU A 134 23.23 -16.12 40.88
N ASN A 135 24.11 -16.28 39.89
CA ASN A 135 25.55 -16.39 40.13
C ASN A 135 26.14 -15.11 40.72
N ASN A 136 25.70 -13.94 40.23
CA ASN A 136 26.10 -12.65 40.77
C ASN A 136 25.64 -12.48 42.21
N ALA A 137 24.38 -12.81 42.52
CA ALA A 137 23.84 -12.76 43.88
C ALA A 137 24.59 -13.70 44.82
N ARG A 138 24.89 -14.93 44.38
CA ARG A 138 25.68 -15.91 45.16
C ARG A 138 27.09 -15.37 45.47
N SER A 139 27.74 -14.79 44.48
CA SER A 139 29.08 -14.19 44.62
C SER A 139 29.07 -12.96 45.53
N TYR A 140 28.03 -12.12 45.44
CA TYR A 140 27.83 -10.99 46.33
C TYR A 140 27.63 -11.44 47.78
N HIS A 141 26.76 -12.43 48.01
CA HIS A 141 26.50 -12.98 49.35
C HIS A 141 27.75 -13.57 50.00
N LYS A 142 28.54 -14.35 49.24
CA LYS A 142 29.84 -14.86 49.70
C LYS A 142 30.78 -13.72 50.11
N ARG A 143 30.94 -12.70 49.26
CA ARG A 143 31.76 -11.52 49.57
C ARG A 143 31.25 -10.74 50.77
N ARG A 144 29.94 -10.63 50.95
CA ARG A 144 29.31 -9.99 52.11
C ARG A 144 29.60 -10.76 53.40
N LYS A 145 29.42 -12.09 53.40
CA LYS A 145 29.75 -12.94 54.56
C LYS A 145 31.20 -12.79 54.97
N LEU A 146 32.13 -12.84 54.02
CA LEU A 146 33.56 -12.64 54.29
C LEU A 146 33.82 -11.26 54.91
N ARG A 147 33.26 -10.18 54.35
CA ARG A 147 33.41 -8.83 54.91
C ARG A 147 32.91 -8.71 56.35
N VAL A 148 31.71 -9.23 56.64
CA VAL A 148 31.16 -9.21 58.00
C VAL A 148 32.03 -10.01 58.96
N PHE A 149 32.54 -11.17 58.54
CA PHE A 149 33.47 -11.96 59.33
C PHE A 149 34.76 -11.18 59.62
N PHE A 150 35.38 -10.58 58.60
CA PHE A 150 36.59 -9.77 58.79
C PHE A 150 36.36 -8.51 59.65
N MET A 151 35.16 -7.92 59.62
CA MET A 151 34.79 -6.78 60.48
C MET A 151 34.39 -7.15 61.91
N ALA A 152 34.17 -8.44 62.20
CA ALA A 152 33.82 -8.91 63.54
C ALA A 152 35.03 -9.43 64.34
N TYR A 153 36.17 -9.65 63.69
CA TYR A 153 37.41 -10.18 64.26
C TYR A 153 38.57 -9.16 64.27
N TYR A 154 38.28 -7.90 64.00
CA TYR A 154 39.09 -6.70 64.22
C TYR A 154 38.24 -5.67 64.95
#